data_AF-A0A6J4QG49-F1
#
_entry.id   AF-A0A6J4QG49-F1
#
_cell.length_a   1.000
_cell.length_b   1.000
_cell.length_c   1.000
_cell.angle_alpha   90.00
_cell.angle_beta   90.00
_cell.angle_gamma   90.00
#
_symmetry.space_group_name_H-M   'P 1'
#
loop_
_entity.id
_entity.type
_entity.pdbx_description
1 polymer ?
#
loop_
_entity_poly.entity_id
_entity_poly.type
_entity_poly.pdbx_seq_one_letter_code
_entity_poly.pdbx_strand_id
1 'polypeptide(L)'
;GSYNYGSGGAGTILHLASEMVLEEAGATARHIPYKGVGPMVTDLLGGQIDFATLALPSVQQHLQKGALKAIGLMAAQRTPAAPDIATFAEQGLAGFSVDAWFAVIGPKGLAPAQVKKVHEAVVAAFNDPLTKEAMAKQGNTIAISTPEQAQAMFRRELTRFAALVKKVGLEPQ
;
A
#
# COMPACT_ATOMS: atom_id res chain seq x y z
N GLY A 1 17.76 -18.57 -9.75
CA GLY A 1 18.38 -17.29 -10.15
C GLY A 1 17.95 -16.23 -9.16
N SER A 2 18.79 -15.23 -8.89
CA SER A 2 18.43 -14.14 -7.97
C SER A 2 17.53 -13.14 -8.69
N TYR A 3 16.25 -13.08 -8.35
CA TYR A 3 15.38 -11.99 -8.78
C TYR A 3 15.71 -10.72 -7.98
N ASN A 4 15.53 -9.56 -8.59
CA ASN A 4 15.62 -8.24 -7.99
C ASN A 4 14.24 -7.61 -7.90
N TYR A 5 13.93 -6.98 -6.77
CA TYR A 5 12.67 -6.26 -6.61
C TYR A 5 12.86 -4.82 -6.18
N GLY A 6 12.00 -3.95 -6.71
CA GLY A 6 11.98 -2.54 -6.38
C GLY A 6 11.05 -2.20 -5.22
N SER A 7 11.40 -1.17 -4.47
CA SER A 7 10.45 -0.44 -3.60
C SER A 7 10.67 1.08 -3.70
N GLY A 8 9.71 1.87 -3.21
CA GLY A 8 9.87 3.32 -3.07
C GLY A 8 10.91 3.78 -2.05
N GLY A 9 11.58 2.86 -1.36
CA GLY A 9 12.65 3.12 -0.39
C GLY A 9 12.70 2.08 0.72
N ALA A 10 13.85 1.94 1.38
CA ALA A 10 13.97 1.08 2.55
C ALA A 10 13.00 1.51 3.67
N GLY A 11 12.41 0.54 4.35
CA GLY A 11 11.41 0.76 5.41
C GLY A 11 10.02 1.22 4.95
N THR A 12 9.82 1.50 3.65
CA THR A 12 8.48 1.87 3.15
C THR A 12 7.50 0.71 3.24
N ILE A 13 6.19 1.00 3.26
CA ILE A 13 5.17 -0.05 3.24
C ILE A 13 5.31 -0.97 2.01
N LEU A 14 5.73 -0.43 0.87
CA LEU A 14 5.96 -1.21 -0.36
C LEU A 14 7.13 -2.18 -0.20
N HIS A 15 8.18 -1.74 0.49
CA HIS A 15 9.32 -2.60 0.84
C HIS A 15 8.86 -3.75 1.76
N LEU A 16 8.22 -3.39 2.87
CA LEU A 16 7.73 -4.35 3.87
C LEU A 16 6.74 -5.36 3.27
N ALA A 17 5.82 -4.92 2.41
CA ALA A 17 4.85 -5.80 1.78
C ALA A 17 5.50 -6.79 0.80
N SER A 18 6.58 -6.40 0.12
CA SER A 18 7.33 -7.30 -0.75
C SER A 18 8.02 -8.40 0.06
N GLU A 19 8.67 -8.02 1.16
CA GLU A 19 9.30 -8.97 2.08
C GLU A 19 8.28 -9.94 2.67
N MET A 20 7.07 -9.46 3.04
CA MET A 20 6.01 -10.34 3.54
C MET A 20 5.55 -11.36 2.50
N VAL A 21 5.36 -10.97 1.23
CA VAL A 21 4.99 -11.93 0.16
C VAL A 21 6.09 -12.95 -0.05
N LEU A 22 7.35 -12.51 -0.11
CA LEU A 22 8.50 -13.39 -0.30
C LEU A 22 8.62 -14.41 0.83
N GLU A 23 8.46 -13.95 2.07
CA GLU A 23 8.47 -14.81 3.25
C GLU A 23 7.36 -15.87 3.21
N GLU A 24 6.11 -15.44 2.99
CA GLU A 24 4.95 -16.36 2.95
C GLU A 24 5.04 -17.34 1.77
N ALA A 25 5.66 -16.93 0.66
CA ALA A 25 5.90 -17.81 -0.49
C ALA A 25 7.15 -18.70 -0.35
N GLY A 26 7.94 -18.56 0.73
CA GLY A 26 9.21 -19.27 0.88
C GLY A 26 10.24 -18.91 -0.18
N ALA A 27 10.17 -17.69 -0.73
CA ALA A 27 10.99 -17.18 -1.80
C ALA A 27 11.98 -16.12 -1.31
N THR A 28 12.99 -15.84 -2.12
CA THR A 28 13.99 -14.80 -1.84
C THR A 28 14.25 -13.96 -3.09
N ALA A 29 14.39 -12.66 -2.91
CA ALA A 29 14.80 -11.72 -3.96
C ALA A 29 15.64 -10.60 -3.36
N ARG A 30 16.51 -9.98 -4.16
CA ARG A 30 17.34 -8.86 -3.74
C ARG A 30 16.55 -7.56 -3.80
N HIS A 31 16.52 -6.83 -2.69
CA HIS A 31 15.92 -5.50 -2.63
C HIS A 31 16.77 -4.44 -3.33
N ILE A 32 16.14 -3.67 -4.20
CA ILE A 32 16.70 -2.47 -4.85
C ILE A 32 15.89 -1.25 -4.37
N PRO A 33 16.41 -0.46 -3.41
CA PRO A 33 15.70 0.72 -2.90
C PRO A 33 15.80 1.91 -3.86
N TYR A 34 14.66 2.52 -4.20
CA TYR A 34 14.59 3.76 -4.96
C TYR A 34 14.25 4.95 -4.08
N LYS A 35 14.42 6.17 -4.61
CA LYS A 35 13.98 7.43 -3.98
C LYS A 35 12.56 7.78 -4.43
N GLY A 36 11.62 6.86 -4.20
CA GLY A 36 10.22 7.00 -4.61
C GLY A 36 9.81 6.15 -5.83
N VAL A 37 8.51 6.18 -6.14
CA VAL A 37 7.88 5.28 -7.11
C VAL A 37 8.24 5.60 -8.57
N GLY A 38 8.44 6.87 -8.92
CA GLY A 38 8.70 7.28 -10.30
C GLY A 38 9.92 6.58 -10.94
N PRO A 39 11.13 6.74 -10.37
CA PRO A 39 12.33 6.06 -10.88
C PRO A 39 12.20 4.53 -10.89
N MET A 40 11.55 3.96 -9.87
CA MET A 40 11.32 2.51 -9.78
C MET A 40 10.45 1.98 -10.92
N VAL A 41 9.38 2.70 -11.30
CA VAL A 41 8.50 2.30 -12.41
C VAL A 41 9.25 2.36 -13.74
N THR A 42 10.10 3.37 -13.94
CA THR A 42 10.95 3.46 -15.14
C THR A 42 11.85 2.23 -15.27
N ASP A 43 12.53 1.84 -14.20
CA ASP A 43 13.44 0.69 -14.19
C ASP A 43 12.70 -0.64 -14.31
N LEU A 44 11.49 -0.76 -13.76
CA LEU A 44 10.63 -1.92 -13.96
C LEU A 44 10.21 -2.07 -15.42
N LEU A 45 9.76 -0.97 -16.06
CA LEU A 45 9.39 -0.98 -17.48
C LEU A 45 10.60 -1.27 -18.38
N GLY A 46 11.78 -0.82 -17.99
CA GLY A 46 13.06 -1.07 -18.68
C GLY A 46 13.70 -2.43 -18.40
N GLY A 47 13.10 -3.26 -17.53
CA GLY A 47 13.60 -4.59 -17.18
C GLY A 47 14.88 -4.59 -16.33
N GLN A 48 15.19 -3.49 -15.63
CA GLN A 48 16.33 -3.41 -14.71
C GLN A 48 16.04 -4.09 -13.37
N ILE A 49 14.77 -4.20 -13.00
CA ILE A 49 14.27 -4.99 -11.87
C ILE A 49 13.18 -5.94 -12.36
N ASP A 50 13.04 -7.10 -11.71
CA ASP A 50 12.15 -8.17 -12.16
C ASP A 50 10.71 -7.95 -11.72
N PHE A 51 10.51 -7.41 -10.51
CA PHE A 51 9.18 -7.07 -9.99
C PHE A 51 9.25 -5.92 -8.99
N ALA A 52 8.09 -5.36 -8.64
CA ALA A 52 7.98 -4.36 -7.59
C ALA A 52 6.59 -4.39 -6.95
N THR A 53 6.51 -3.96 -5.70
CA THR A 53 5.24 -3.64 -5.06
C THR A 53 4.93 -2.17 -5.26
N LEU A 54 3.72 -1.88 -5.75
CA LEU A 54 3.29 -0.56 -6.19
C LEU A 54 1.87 -0.27 -5.70
N ALA A 55 1.57 0.99 -5.45
CA ALA A 55 0.19 1.42 -5.29
C ALA A 55 -0.53 1.33 -6.65
N LEU A 56 -1.66 0.62 -6.72
CA LEU A 56 -2.43 0.43 -7.97
C LEU A 56 -2.65 1.72 -8.78
N PRO A 57 -3.02 2.88 -8.16
CA PRO A 57 -3.19 4.14 -8.90
C PRO A 57 -1.97 4.57 -9.70
N SER A 58 -0.76 4.25 -9.22
CA SER A 58 0.50 4.68 -9.86
C SER A 58 0.82 3.91 -11.14
N VAL A 59 0.20 2.75 -11.37
CA VAL A 59 0.53 1.87 -12.50
C VAL A 59 -0.67 1.37 -13.29
N GLN A 60 -1.88 1.83 -12.98
CA GLN A 60 -3.11 1.37 -13.63
C GLN A 60 -3.06 1.51 -15.17
N GLN A 61 -2.54 2.62 -15.69
CA GLN A 61 -2.38 2.82 -17.13
C GLN A 61 -1.38 1.84 -17.77
N HIS A 62 -0.32 1.47 -17.05
CA HIS A 62 0.67 0.51 -17.54
C HIS A 62 0.11 -0.92 -17.57
N LEU A 63 -0.72 -1.27 -16.58
CA LEU A 63 -1.46 -2.54 -16.56
C LEU A 63 -2.46 -2.62 -17.72
N GLN A 64 -3.27 -1.57 -17.93
CA GLN A 64 -4.26 -1.53 -19.02
C GLN A 64 -3.65 -1.63 -20.41
N LYS A 65 -2.45 -1.04 -20.60
CA LYS A 65 -1.72 -1.10 -21.88
C LYS A 65 -0.93 -2.40 -22.06
N GLY A 66 -0.93 -3.31 -21.07
CA GLY A 66 -0.15 -4.54 -21.09
C GLY A 66 1.37 -4.33 -20.96
N ALA A 67 1.82 -3.11 -20.61
CA ALA A 67 3.23 -2.80 -20.42
C ALA A 67 3.77 -3.39 -19.10
N LEU A 68 2.90 -3.58 -18.11
CA LEU A 68 3.17 -4.30 -16.88
C LEU A 68 2.14 -5.42 -16.70
N LYS A 69 2.56 -6.49 -16.03
CA LYS A 69 1.68 -7.60 -15.64
C LYS A 69 1.55 -7.63 -14.13
N ALA A 70 0.32 -7.67 -13.63
CA ALA A 70 0.07 -7.82 -12.21
C ALA A 70 0.30 -9.29 -11.78
N ILE A 71 1.02 -9.47 -10.67
CA ILE A 71 1.24 -10.78 -10.03
C ILE A 71 0.08 -11.08 -9.06
N GLY A 72 -0.29 -10.11 -8.23
CA GLY A 72 -1.43 -10.23 -7.32
C GLY A 72 -1.74 -8.93 -6.60
N LEU A 73 -2.99 -8.78 -6.16
CA LEU A 73 -3.38 -7.71 -5.24
C LEU A 73 -3.04 -8.10 -3.81
N MET A 74 -2.48 -7.15 -3.06
CA MET A 74 -2.18 -7.31 -1.63
C MET A 74 -3.38 -7.04 -0.74
N ALA A 75 -4.46 -6.47 -1.26
CA ALA A 75 -5.69 -6.26 -0.52
C ALA A 75 -6.35 -7.61 -0.15
N ALA A 76 -7.11 -7.61 0.94
CA ALA A 76 -7.82 -8.82 1.39
C ALA A 76 -8.85 -9.33 0.35
N GLN A 77 -9.37 -8.43 -0.49
CA GLN A 77 -10.34 -8.71 -1.55
C GLN A 77 -9.97 -7.92 -2.80
N ARG A 78 -10.45 -8.40 -3.96
CA ARG A 78 -10.32 -7.64 -5.21
C ARG A 78 -11.03 -6.30 -5.10
N THR A 79 -10.50 -5.30 -5.80
CA THR A 79 -11.10 -3.96 -5.83
C THR A 79 -11.92 -3.77 -7.11
N PRO A 80 -12.95 -2.89 -7.11
CA PRO A 80 -13.70 -2.58 -8.33
C PRO A 80 -12.81 -2.03 -9.47
N ALA A 81 -11.66 -1.47 -9.15
CA ALA A 81 -10.70 -0.94 -10.12
C ALA A 81 -9.75 -1.98 -10.71
N ALA A 82 -9.72 -3.18 -10.13
CA ALA A 82 -8.91 -4.31 -10.56
C ALA A 82 -9.63 -5.65 -10.31
N PRO A 83 -10.85 -5.85 -10.87
CA PRO A 83 -11.65 -7.04 -10.61
C PRO A 83 -11.03 -8.32 -11.19
N ASP A 84 -10.15 -8.19 -12.17
CA ASP A 84 -9.50 -9.32 -12.86
C ASP A 84 -8.17 -9.73 -12.23
N ILE A 85 -7.63 -8.94 -11.29
CA ILE A 85 -6.37 -9.25 -10.62
C ILE A 85 -6.67 -10.04 -9.35
N ALA A 86 -6.20 -11.30 -9.31
CA ALA A 86 -6.37 -12.14 -8.13
C ALA A 86 -5.61 -11.57 -6.92
N THR A 87 -6.17 -11.73 -5.72
CA THR A 87 -5.44 -11.37 -4.50
C THR A 87 -4.39 -12.44 -4.18
N PHE A 88 -3.38 -12.10 -3.37
CA PHE A 88 -2.45 -13.11 -2.86
C PHE A 88 -3.16 -14.15 -1.96
N ALA A 89 -4.22 -13.75 -1.25
CA ALA A 89 -5.05 -14.66 -0.48
C ALA A 89 -5.77 -15.69 -1.38
N GLU A 90 -6.29 -15.27 -2.53
CA GLU A 90 -6.88 -16.17 -3.54
C GLU A 90 -5.83 -17.10 -4.19
N GLN A 91 -4.56 -16.70 -4.16
CA GLN A 91 -3.43 -17.45 -4.73
C GLN A 91 -2.75 -18.40 -3.73
N GLY A 92 -3.34 -18.58 -2.54
CA GLY A 92 -2.88 -19.56 -1.55
C GLY A 92 -2.16 -18.97 -0.34
N LEU A 93 -1.91 -17.66 -0.29
CA LEU A 93 -1.39 -16.98 0.91
C LEU A 93 -2.55 -16.60 1.84
N ALA A 94 -3.20 -17.61 2.43
CA ALA A 94 -4.39 -17.42 3.24
C ALA A 94 -4.15 -16.43 4.40
N GLY A 95 -5.01 -15.42 4.54
CA GLY A 95 -4.87 -14.37 5.56
C GLY A 95 -3.87 -13.26 5.21
N PHE A 96 -3.20 -13.34 4.06
CA PHE A 96 -2.33 -12.27 3.58
C PHE A 96 -3.17 -11.04 3.19
N SER A 97 -2.88 -9.90 3.82
CA SER A 97 -3.41 -8.60 3.42
C SER A 97 -2.48 -7.49 3.87
N VAL A 98 -2.09 -6.62 2.94
CA VAL A 98 -1.39 -5.37 3.22
C VAL A 98 -2.08 -4.26 2.44
N ASP A 99 -2.90 -3.49 3.13
CA ASP A 99 -3.58 -2.33 2.57
C ASP A 99 -2.83 -1.05 2.92
N ALA A 100 -2.59 -0.21 1.91
CA ALA A 100 -2.09 1.13 2.14
C ALA A 100 -3.24 2.04 2.61
N TRP A 101 -3.03 2.73 3.72
CA TRP A 101 -3.99 3.67 4.29
C TRP A 101 -3.33 5.02 4.57
N PHE A 102 -4.16 6.05 4.66
CA PHE A 102 -3.73 7.40 5.00
C PHE A 102 -4.44 7.85 6.28
N ALA A 103 -3.73 8.64 7.10
CA ALA A 103 -4.30 9.24 8.29
C ALA A 103 -3.98 10.73 8.34
N VAL A 104 -4.97 11.51 8.79
CA VAL A 104 -4.76 12.91 9.18
C VAL A 104 -4.39 12.93 10.66
N ILE A 105 -3.17 13.38 10.97
CA ILE A 105 -2.63 13.37 12.33
C ILE A 105 -2.40 14.81 12.78
N GLY A 106 -3.06 15.19 13.88
CA GLY A 106 -2.87 16.49 14.53
C GLY A 106 -1.80 16.46 15.62
N PRO A 107 -1.42 17.64 16.16
CA PRO A 107 -0.47 17.72 17.27
C PRO A 107 -1.02 17.06 18.54
N LYS A 108 -0.10 16.66 19.44
CA LYS A 108 -0.46 16.13 20.75
C LYS A 108 -1.29 17.14 21.53
N GLY A 109 -2.40 16.68 22.12
CA GLY A 109 -3.27 17.51 22.95
C GLY A 109 -4.28 18.36 22.17
N LEU A 110 -4.45 18.14 20.86
CA LEU A 110 -5.49 18.78 20.07
C LEU A 110 -6.87 18.57 20.72
N ALA A 111 -7.65 19.65 20.88
CA ALA A 111 -8.91 19.59 21.62
C ALA A 111 -9.94 18.69 20.90
N PRO A 112 -10.78 17.92 21.62
CA PRO A 112 -11.77 17.02 20.99
C PRO A 112 -12.68 17.72 19.97
N ALA A 113 -13.07 18.97 20.24
CA ALA A 113 -13.86 19.77 19.31
C ALA A 113 -13.12 20.06 17.98
N GLN A 114 -11.80 20.27 18.03
CA GLN A 114 -10.99 20.48 16.83
C GLN A 114 -10.80 19.17 16.05
N VAL A 115 -10.60 18.05 16.75
CA VAL A 115 -10.55 16.71 16.13
C VAL A 115 -11.86 16.44 15.37
N LYS A 116 -13.00 16.67 16.03
CA LYS A 116 -14.33 16.52 15.42
C LYS A 116 -14.49 17.40 14.18
N LYS A 117 -14.14 18.69 14.28
CA LYS A 117 -14.23 19.62 13.14
C LYS A 117 -13.38 19.17 11.94
N VAL A 118 -12.16 18.70 12.17
CA VAL A 118 -11.29 18.19 11.09
C VAL A 118 -11.87 16.91 10.49
N HIS A 119 -12.36 15.99 11.33
CA HIS A 119 -12.99 14.77 10.86
C HIS A 119 -14.22 15.05 9.99
N GLU A 120 -15.10 15.95 10.42
CA GLU A 120 -16.28 16.37 9.64
C GLU A 120 -15.88 16.97 8.28
N ALA A 121 -14.83 17.78 8.24
CA ALA A 121 -14.30 18.35 6.99
C ALA A 121 -13.75 17.26 6.05
N VAL A 122 -13.01 16.27 6.58
CA VAL A 122 -12.53 15.12 5.80
C VAL A 122 -13.70 14.30 5.25
N VAL A 123 -14.71 14.02 6.08
CA VAL A 123 -15.93 13.31 5.66
C VAL A 123 -16.66 14.08 4.58
N ALA A 124 -16.82 15.39 4.71
CA ALA A 124 -17.46 16.23 3.70
C ALA A 124 -16.68 16.21 2.37
N ALA A 125 -15.36 16.39 2.41
CA ALA A 125 -14.51 16.42 1.23
C ALA A 125 -14.54 15.08 0.46
N PHE A 126 -14.45 13.95 1.16
CA PHE A 126 -14.50 12.63 0.52
C PHE A 126 -15.93 12.16 0.18
N ASN A 127 -16.97 12.89 0.64
CA ASN A 127 -18.35 12.66 0.21
C ASN A 127 -18.74 13.42 -1.04
N ASP A 128 -17.99 14.47 -1.39
CA ASP A 128 -18.16 15.23 -2.62
C ASP A 128 -18.12 14.31 -3.86
N PRO A 129 -19.11 14.40 -4.77
CA PRO A 129 -19.20 13.54 -5.95
C PRO A 129 -17.97 13.60 -6.86
N LEU A 130 -17.39 14.78 -7.08
CA LEU A 130 -16.21 14.93 -7.94
C LEU A 130 -14.99 14.26 -7.32
N THR A 131 -14.84 14.38 -5.99
CA THR A 131 -13.78 13.70 -5.24
C THR A 131 -13.95 12.19 -5.29
N LYS A 132 -15.16 11.67 -5.09
CA LYS A 132 -15.47 10.22 -5.22
C LYS A 132 -15.13 9.69 -6.60
N GLU A 133 -15.56 10.40 -7.63
CA GLU A 133 -15.32 10.01 -9.03
C GLU A 133 -13.81 10.01 -9.34
N ALA A 134 -13.08 11.04 -8.92
CA ALA A 134 -11.64 11.13 -9.14
C ALA A 134 -10.87 10.02 -8.42
N MET A 135 -11.24 9.70 -7.16
CA MET A 135 -10.64 8.61 -6.40
C MET A 135 -10.92 7.25 -7.05
N ALA A 136 -12.16 7.00 -7.45
CA ALA A 136 -12.57 5.76 -8.10
C ALA A 136 -11.88 5.57 -9.47
N LYS A 137 -11.75 6.63 -10.28
CA LYS A 137 -11.02 6.62 -11.57
C LYS A 137 -9.56 6.24 -11.42
N GLN A 138 -8.94 6.60 -10.29
CA GLN A 138 -7.56 6.22 -9.95
C GLN A 138 -7.47 4.86 -9.25
N GLY A 139 -8.60 4.21 -8.99
CA GLY A 139 -8.67 2.92 -8.32
C GLY A 139 -8.50 2.96 -6.80
N ASN A 140 -8.71 4.11 -6.17
CA ASN A 140 -8.75 4.22 -4.72
C ASN A 140 -10.13 3.83 -4.17
N THR A 141 -10.12 3.22 -2.98
CA THR A 141 -11.34 2.99 -2.19
C THR A 141 -11.41 4.02 -1.07
N ILE A 142 -12.54 4.71 -0.97
CA ILE A 142 -12.80 5.65 0.12
C ILE A 142 -13.43 4.86 1.28
N ALA A 143 -12.69 4.73 2.37
CA ALA A 143 -13.16 4.16 3.63
C ALA A 143 -12.74 5.08 4.78
N ILE A 144 -13.67 5.89 5.27
CA ILE A 144 -13.41 6.86 6.34
C ILE A 144 -13.88 6.25 7.66
N SER A 145 -12.95 6.06 8.60
CA SER A 145 -13.25 5.60 9.95
C SER A 145 -13.52 6.77 10.90
N THR A 146 -14.09 6.49 12.08
CA THR A 146 -14.12 7.49 13.16
C THR A 146 -12.71 7.80 13.68
N PRO A 147 -12.49 8.93 14.38
CA PRO A 147 -11.21 9.23 15.02
C PRO A 147 -10.75 8.14 16.00
N GLU A 148 -11.66 7.54 16.76
CA GLU A 148 -11.37 6.48 17.73
C GLU A 148 -10.94 5.19 17.02
N GLN A 149 -11.64 4.83 15.95
CA GLN A 149 -11.27 3.68 15.10
C GLN A 149 -9.90 3.89 14.44
N ALA A 150 -9.63 5.10 13.95
CA ALA A 150 -8.33 5.45 13.37
C ALA A 150 -7.20 5.31 14.41
N GLN A 151 -7.43 5.78 15.64
CA GLN A 151 -6.44 5.64 16.71
C GLN A 151 -6.17 4.18 17.08
N ALA A 152 -7.22 3.36 17.19
CA ALA A 152 -7.08 1.92 17.46
C ALA A 152 -6.33 1.21 16.32
N MET A 153 -6.68 1.52 15.07
CA MET A 153 -6.00 0.99 13.89
C MET A 153 -4.52 1.38 13.87
N PHE A 154 -4.20 2.65 14.12
CA PHE A 154 -2.82 3.13 14.14
C PHE A 154 -1.94 2.37 15.14
N ARG A 155 -2.46 2.10 16.35
CA ARG A 155 -1.75 1.30 17.38
C ARG A 155 -1.54 -0.15 16.95
N ARG A 156 -2.57 -0.75 16.33
CA ARG A 156 -2.50 -2.12 15.81
C ARG A 156 -1.46 -2.23 14.69
N GLU A 157 -1.52 -1.35 13.71
CA GLU A 157 -0.58 -1.32 12.58
C GLU A 157 0.85 -1.06 13.04
N LEU A 158 1.06 -0.13 13.99
CA LEU A 158 2.37 0.09 14.60
C LEU A 158 2.94 -1.19 15.21
N THR A 159 2.13 -1.94 15.96
CA THR A 159 2.54 -3.19 16.59
C THR A 159 2.89 -4.24 15.54
N ARG A 160 2.03 -4.39 14.52
CA ARG A 160 2.19 -5.35 13.42
C ARG A 160 3.47 -5.09 12.62
N PHE A 161 3.68 -3.85 12.18
CA PHE A 161 4.86 -3.51 11.36
C PHE A 161 6.15 -3.45 12.17
N ALA A 162 6.12 -3.10 13.46
CA ALA A 162 7.31 -3.20 14.31
C ALA A 162 7.78 -4.66 14.45
N ALA A 163 6.85 -5.60 14.62
CA ALA A 163 7.17 -7.02 14.65
C ALA A 163 7.77 -7.49 13.30
N LEU A 164 7.21 -7.04 12.18
CA LEU A 164 7.72 -7.34 10.86
C LEU A 164 9.14 -6.80 10.64
N VAL A 165 9.37 -5.50 10.90
CA VAL A 165 10.69 -4.85 10.77
C VAL A 165 11.76 -5.63 11.54
N LYS A 166 11.46 -6.05 12.77
CA LYS A 166 12.36 -6.88 13.58
C LYS A 166 12.60 -8.25 12.95
N LYS A 167 11.57 -8.89 12.40
CA LYS A 167 11.65 -10.22 11.78
C LYS A 167 12.52 -10.21 10.52
N VAL A 168 12.38 -9.19 9.68
CA VAL A 168 13.15 -9.04 8.44
C VAL A 168 14.53 -8.40 8.65
N GLY A 169 14.92 -8.12 9.89
CA GLY A 169 16.24 -7.58 10.23
C GLY A 169 16.49 -6.17 9.69
N LEU A 170 15.44 -5.35 9.57
CA LEU A 170 15.57 -3.98 9.09
C LEU A 170 16.05 -3.05 10.20
N GLU A 171 17.20 -2.43 9.97
CA GLU A 171 17.80 -1.44 10.87
C GLU A 171 17.42 0.00 10.44
N PRO A 172 17.31 0.95 11.39
CA PRO A 172 17.23 2.37 11.08
C PRO A 172 18.45 2.81 10.24
N GLN A 173 18.23 3.59 9.19
CA GLN A 173 19.30 4.23 8.41
C GLN A 173 19.74 5.55 9.05
#